data_AF-A0A2N1R1N2-F1
#
_entry.id   AF-A0A2N1R1N2-F1
#
_cell.length_a   1.000
_cell.length_b   1.000
_cell.length_c   1.000
_cell.angle_alpha   90.00
_cell.angle_beta   90.00
_cell.angle_gamma   90.00
#
_symmetry.space_group_name_H-M   'P 1'
#
loop_
_entity.id
_entity.type
_entity.pdbx_description
1 polymer ?
#
loop_
_entity_poly.entity_id
_entity_poly.type
_entity_poly.pdbx_seq_one_letter_code
_entity_poly.pdbx_strand_id
1 'polypeptide(L)'
;MRENTLPSLVIGGLVARVPIVQGGMGVGISLSGLAAAVANAGGVGVIAAAGIGLLEPDGFKDFLGANIRALQREIRTARSRTQE
;
A
#
# COMPACT_ATOMS: atom_id res chain seq x y z
N MET A 1 -12.16 -29.53 -15.63
CA MET A 1 -12.46 -28.44 -14.68
C MET A 1 -12.66 -27.17 -15.50
N ARG A 2 -13.72 -26.38 -15.26
CA ARG A 2 -13.81 -25.05 -15.89
C ARG A 2 -12.80 -24.16 -15.18
N GLU A 3 -11.90 -23.52 -15.93
CA GLU A 3 -11.06 -22.44 -15.43
C GLU A 3 -11.99 -21.29 -15.04
N ASN A 4 -12.31 -21.21 -13.76
CA ASN A 4 -13.17 -20.16 -13.22
C ASN A 4 -12.28 -18.97 -12.81
N THR A 5 -11.63 -18.37 -13.81
CA THR A 5 -10.73 -17.23 -13.61
C THR A 5 -11.57 -15.99 -13.35
N LEU A 6 -11.36 -15.34 -12.20
CA LEU A 6 -12.02 -14.07 -11.90
C LEU A 6 -11.58 -13.01 -12.94
N PRO A 7 -12.49 -12.14 -13.41
CA PRO A 7 -12.12 -11.06 -14.33
C PRO A 7 -11.14 -10.09 -13.63
N SER A 8 -10.17 -9.57 -14.38
CA SER A 8 -9.25 -8.57 -13.87
C SER A 8 -9.98 -7.30 -13.42
N LEU A 9 -9.46 -6.65 -12.39
CA LEU A 9 -9.99 -5.39 -11.88
C LEU A 9 -9.41 -4.24 -12.69
N VAL A 10 -10.29 -3.45 -13.32
CA VAL A 10 -9.91 -2.27 -14.10
C VAL A 10 -10.42 -1.02 -13.41
N ILE A 11 -9.52 -0.09 -13.11
CA ILE A 11 -9.84 1.21 -12.49
C ILE A 11 -9.21 2.30 -13.35
N GLY A 12 -10.04 2.98 -14.16
CA GLY A 12 -9.53 3.92 -15.16
C GLY A 12 -8.56 3.23 -16.13
N GLY A 13 -7.33 3.76 -16.26
CA GLY A 13 -6.26 3.17 -17.07
C GLY A 13 -5.41 2.11 -16.36
N LEU A 14 -5.75 1.73 -15.12
CA LEU A 14 -4.98 0.77 -14.32
C LEU A 14 -5.64 -0.61 -14.34
N VAL A 15 -4.81 -1.66 -14.38
CA VAL A 15 -5.27 -3.06 -14.44
C VAL A 15 -4.58 -3.87 -13.34
N ALA A 16 -5.38 -4.50 -12.46
CA ALA A 16 -4.91 -5.52 -11.53
C ALA A 16 -5.33 -6.91 -12.04
N ARG A 17 -4.34 -7.74 -12.41
CA ARG A 17 -4.54 -9.08 -12.96
C ARG A 17 -5.28 -10.00 -11.99
N VAL A 18 -4.92 -9.90 -10.71
CA VAL A 18 -5.60 -10.55 -9.60
C VAL A 18 -6.56 -9.51 -9.01
N PRO A 19 -7.88 -9.71 -9.09
CA PRO A 19 -8.87 -8.71 -8.66
C PRO A 19 -9.03 -8.69 -7.13
N ILE A 20 -7.91 -8.53 -6.41
CA ILE A 20 -7.82 -8.47 -4.95
C ILE A 20 -7.20 -7.14 -4.55
N VAL A 21 -7.88 -6.47 -3.62
CA VAL A 21 -7.36 -5.27 -2.96
C VAL A 21 -7.02 -5.64 -1.52
N GLN A 22 -5.77 -5.41 -1.12
CA GLN A 22 -5.34 -5.63 0.26
C GLN A 22 -6.01 -4.59 1.19
N GLY A 23 -6.63 -5.05 2.27
CA GLY A 23 -7.21 -4.15 3.28
C GLY A 23 -6.13 -3.33 4.00
N GLY A 24 -6.34 -2.03 4.15
CA GLY A 24 -5.41 -1.14 4.86
C GLY A 24 -5.50 -1.29 6.38
N MET A 25 -4.36 -1.47 7.04
CA MET A 25 -4.21 -1.53 8.50
C MET A 25 -3.28 -0.40 8.98
N GLY A 26 -3.81 0.51 9.80
CA GLY A 26 -3.12 1.70 10.29
C GLY A 26 -2.00 1.41 11.31
N VAL A 27 -1.46 2.47 11.91
CA VAL A 27 -0.43 2.42 12.96
C VAL A 27 0.82 1.65 12.52
N GLY A 28 1.22 1.83 11.26
CA GLY A 28 2.45 1.25 10.73
C GLY A 28 2.37 -0.23 10.32
N ILE A 29 1.19 -0.82 10.18
CA ILE A 29 1.05 -2.23 9.78
C ILE A 29 1.09 -2.39 8.24
N SER A 30 0.25 -1.66 7.51
CA SER A 30 0.22 -1.70 6.03
C SER A 30 1.12 -0.63 5.43
N LEU A 31 2.40 -0.97 5.27
CA LEU A 31 3.44 -0.08 4.75
C LEU A 31 3.93 -0.50 3.36
N SER A 32 4.99 0.14 2.87
CA SER A 32 5.56 -0.07 1.53
C SER A 32 5.91 -1.52 1.21
N GLY A 33 6.38 -2.29 2.19
CA GLY A 33 6.73 -3.70 2.00
C GLY A 33 5.54 -4.56 1.58
N LEU A 34 4.44 -4.49 2.34
CA LEU A 34 3.22 -5.25 2.04
C LEU A 34 2.56 -4.73 0.77
N ALA A 35 2.46 -3.42 0.60
CA ALA A 35 1.83 -2.82 -0.57
C ALA A 35 2.56 -3.21 -1.87
N ALA A 36 3.89 -3.14 -1.90
CA ALA A 36 4.67 -3.55 -3.06
C ALA A 36 4.58 -5.06 -3.32
N ALA A 37 4.59 -5.89 -2.27
CA ALA A 37 4.45 -7.33 -2.43
C ALA A 37 3.11 -7.72 -3.07
N VAL A 38 2.01 -7.10 -2.64
CA VAL A 38 0.68 -7.33 -3.22
C VAL A 38 0.62 -6.84 -4.67
N ALA A 39 1.18 -5.67 -4.97
CA ALA A 39 1.25 -5.15 -6.34
C ALA A 39 2.05 -6.09 -7.26
N ASN A 40 3.20 -6.59 -6.80
CA ASN A 40 4.03 -7.55 -7.54
C ASN A 40 3.34 -8.89 -7.78
N ALA A 41 2.47 -9.32 -6.86
CA ALA A 41 1.61 -10.49 -7.04
C ALA A 41 0.45 -10.26 -8.03
N GLY A 42 0.30 -9.04 -8.56
CA GLY A 42 -0.72 -8.67 -9.53
C GLY A 42 -2.03 -8.14 -8.93
N GLY A 43 -2.08 -7.93 -7.60
CA GLY A 43 -3.21 -7.30 -6.91
C GLY A 43 -3.00 -5.80 -6.69
N VAL A 44 -3.84 -5.19 -5.84
CA VAL A 44 -3.72 -3.78 -5.44
C VAL A 44 -3.23 -3.70 -3.99
N GLY A 45 -1.99 -3.25 -3.81
CA GLY A 45 -1.42 -2.95 -2.50
C GLY A 45 -1.90 -1.62 -1.93
N VAL A 46 -2.07 -1.55 -0.61
CA VAL A 46 -2.61 -0.37 0.09
C VAL A 46 -1.68 0.05 1.22
N ILE A 47 -1.30 1.33 1.22
CA ILE A 47 -0.60 1.98 2.33
C ILE A 47 -1.64 2.68 3.21
N ALA A 48 -1.72 2.33 4.49
CA ALA A 48 -2.69 2.93 5.40
C ALA A 48 -2.13 4.19 6.05
N ALA A 49 -2.76 5.34 5.81
CA ALA A 49 -2.31 6.63 6.34
C ALA A 49 -2.63 6.85 7.83
N ALA A 50 -3.63 6.15 8.37
CA ALA A 50 -4.09 6.33 9.75
C ALA A 50 -2.96 6.01 10.75
N GLY A 51 -2.44 7.04 11.43
CA GLY A 51 -1.36 6.90 12.41
C GLY A 51 -0.04 6.40 11.83
N ILE A 52 0.21 6.58 10.52
CA ILE A 52 1.42 6.09 9.84
C ILE A 52 2.71 6.68 10.41
N GLY A 53 2.65 7.90 10.96
CA GLY A 53 3.79 8.57 11.61
C GLY A 53 3.90 8.30 13.11
N LEU A 54 3.03 7.48 13.71
CA LEU A 54 3.00 7.31 15.17
C LEU A 54 4.28 6.68 15.73
N LEU A 55 4.97 5.87 14.92
CA LEU A 55 6.21 5.17 15.27
C LEU A 55 7.48 6.00 15.01
N GLU A 56 7.35 7.22 14.47
CA GLU A 56 8.48 8.13 14.32
C GLU A 56 8.96 8.62 15.71
N PRO A 57 10.25 9.00 15.87
CA PRO A 57 10.80 9.45 17.15
C PRO A 57 10.04 10.63 17.79
N ASP A 58 9.41 11.46 16.97
CA ASP A 58 8.62 12.62 17.37
C ASP A 58 7.12 12.44 17.11
N GLY A 59 6.64 11.21 16.86
CA GLY A 59 5.26 10.93 16.43
C GLY A 59 4.16 11.48 17.36
N PHE A 60 4.41 11.55 18.67
CA PHE A 60 3.48 12.16 19.63
C PHE A 60 3.70 13.68 19.83
N LYS A 61 4.86 14.22 19.44
CA LYS A 61 5.22 15.64 19.60
C LYS A 61 4.85 16.46 18.36
N ASP A 62 5.09 15.92 17.18
CA ASP A 62 4.75 16.49 15.87
C ASP A 62 3.96 15.44 15.07
N PHE A 63 2.73 15.15 15.51
CA PHE A 63 1.91 14.11 14.89
C PHE A 63 1.65 14.40 13.39
N LEU A 64 1.32 15.64 13.04
CA LEU A 64 1.05 15.99 11.64
C LEU A 64 2.30 15.85 10.77
N GLY A 65 3.43 16.44 11.18
CA GLY A 65 4.66 16.36 10.40
C GLY A 65 5.20 14.93 10.32
N ALA A 66 5.12 14.15 11.39
CA ALA A 66 5.49 12.74 11.38
C ALA A 66 4.66 11.93 10.36
N ASN A 67 3.33 12.10 10.34
CA ASN A 67 2.47 11.40 9.38
C ASN A 67 2.76 11.82 7.92
N ILE A 68 3.00 13.11 7.66
CA ILE A 68 3.35 13.60 6.32
C ILE A 68 4.67 12.98 5.84
N ARG A 69 5.72 13.03 6.67
CA ARG A 69 7.05 12.48 6.33
C ARG A 69 6.99 10.97 6.11
N ALA A 70 6.33 10.25 7.01
CA ALA A 70 6.17 8.81 6.91
C ALA A 70 5.39 8.42 5.64
N LEU A 71 4.25 9.05 5.37
CA LEU A 71 3.47 8.76 4.17
C LEU A 71 4.26 8.99 2.87
N GLN A 72 4.98 10.11 2.78
CA GLN A 72 5.84 10.39 1.62
C GLN A 72 6.93 9.34 1.43
N ARG A 73 7.59 8.91 2.51
CA ARG A 73 8.61 7.86 2.47
C ARG A 73 8.00 6.54 2.00
N GLU A 74 6.87 6.12 2.56
CA GLU A 74 6.27 4.82 2.23
C GLU A 74 5.75 4.77 0.79
N ILE A 75 5.18 5.86 0.26
CA ILE A 75 4.78 5.94 -1.15
C ILE A 75 6.00 5.77 -2.08
N ARG A 76 7.08 6.50 -1.81
CA ARG A 76 8.32 6.43 -2.62
C ARG A 76 8.95 5.05 -2.55
N THR A 77 9.06 4.48 -1.35
CA THR A 77 9.62 3.15 -1.13
C THR A 77 8.77 2.08 -1.81
N ALA A 78 7.44 2.14 -1.71
CA ALA A 78 6.55 1.20 -2.38
C ALA A 78 6.77 1.25 -3.90
N ARG A 79 6.76 2.44 -4.48
CA ARG A 79 7.03 2.62 -5.92
C ARG A 79 8.38 2.06 -6.35
N SER A 80 9.43 2.25 -5.55
CA SER A 80 10.76 1.70 -5.86
C SER A 80 10.87 0.17 -5.76
N ARG A 81 9.93 -0.47 -5.04
CA ARG A 81 9.92 -1.93 -4.80
C ARG A 81 8.92 -2.67 -5.70
N THR A 82 8.07 -1.94 -6.41
CA THR A 82 7.14 -2.52 -7.39
C THR A 82 7.90 -2.81 -8.69
N GLN A 83 7.71 -4.00 -9.24
CA GLN A 83 8.24 -4.45 -10.53
C GLN A 83 7.28 -4.00 -11.64
N GLU A 84 7.81 -3.52 -12.76
CA GLU A 84 7.02 -3.15 -13.96
C GLU A 84 6.60 -4.39 -14.77
#